data_AF-A0A4Y2UR60-F1
#
_entry.id   AF-A0A4Y2UR60-F1
#
_cell.length_a   1.000
_cell.length_b   1.000
_cell.length_c   1.000
_cell.angle_alpha   90.00
_cell.angle_beta   90.00
_cell.angle_gamma   90.00
#
_symmetry.space_group_name_H-M   'P 1'
#
loop_
_entity.id
_entity.type
_entity.pdbx_description
1 polymer ?
#
loop_
_entity_poly.entity_id
_entity_poly.type
_entity_poly.pdbx_seq_one_letter_code
_entity_poly.pdbx_strand_id
1 'polypeptide(L)'
;MSKRKRTILSQTEIDAILFGSTSSEDEISSEDDDWPKLDSGNDSSVITDKAEIDTETEEDADDIDQSHQSIAIEEDGKGADKDRKISWTTAIDNSKIEVKSPNFCSGPVHNLPTGSDPSEYFKLFFTNSMCETVRVNTNKYAEYIQEKKNITHSKWKPVEFVEEIWNFLSVMLIMSIARLPKMSDYWASNPMLGNDMIKRTMTRDRFMEILRYFHLSNREEEKNTQDEGYNIMQKLDPFMKDLKLNFLKHFSPYRELSIDEALIKYKGRLGIVQYMPMKPAKRGIKVWMLCDSRLGYVYNFEPYCGKKDNVPRSEKGLGYDVIRFLCSCLKSTGHHIFFDRFFSSVLLMRDLLNAGQYSTGTIMLNRKYLPENIKEFKLKTAGESKCFQCIETPNLTCTIWKDKKEIALV
;
A
#
# COMPACT_ATOMS: atom_id res chain seq x y z
N MET A 1 29.85 -46.29 -12.66
CA MET A 1 28.40 -46.11 -12.89
C MET A 1 27.64 -46.97 -11.89
N SER A 2 26.95 -46.36 -10.92
CA SER A 2 25.99 -47.08 -10.06
C SER A 2 24.59 -46.57 -10.40
N LYS A 3 23.78 -47.43 -11.03
CA LYS A 3 22.38 -47.13 -11.37
C LYS A 3 21.56 -47.18 -10.08
N ARG A 4 21.16 -46.03 -9.53
CA ARG A 4 20.11 -45.97 -8.51
C ARG A 4 18.83 -46.58 -9.08
N LYS A 5 18.36 -47.68 -8.49
CA LYS A 5 17.00 -48.21 -8.72
C LYS A 5 16.00 -47.17 -8.24
N ARG A 6 15.05 -46.81 -9.11
CA ARG A 6 13.90 -45.95 -8.77
C ARG A 6 12.89 -46.79 -7.99
N THR A 7 12.51 -46.35 -6.80
CA THR A 7 11.34 -46.87 -6.10
C THR A 7 10.11 -46.22 -6.71
N ILE A 8 9.11 -47.01 -7.09
CA ILE A 8 7.85 -46.54 -7.67
C ILE A 8 6.84 -46.43 -6.53
N LEU A 9 6.19 -45.27 -6.38
CA LEU A 9 5.12 -45.06 -5.40
C LEU A 9 3.91 -45.95 -5.76
N SER A 10 3.22 -46.46 -4.74
CA SER A 10 1.98 -47.22 -4.95
C SER A 10 0.82 -46.30 -5.33
N GLN A 11 -0.18 -46.85 -6.03
CA GLN A 11 -1.34 -46.08 -6.50
C GLN A 11 -2.10 -45.41 -5.34
N THR A 12 -2.18 -46.07 -4.20
CA THR A 12 -2.78 -45.54 -2.97
C THR A 12 -1.98 -44.41 -2.32
N GLU A 13 -0.65 -44.44 -2.35
CA GLU A 13 0.20 -43.33 -1.86
C GLU A 13 0.07 -42.11 -2.78
N ILE A 14 -0.05 -42.38 -4.08
CA ILE A 14 -0.31 -41.38 -5.10
C ILE A 14 -1.69 -40.75 -4.87
N ASP A 15 -2.73 -41.54 -4.64
CA ASP A 15 -4.09 -41.03 -4.51
C ASP A 15 -4.33 -40.31 -3.17
N ALA A 16 -3.64 -40.68 -2.10
CA ALA A 16 -3.67 -39.96 -0.83
C ALA A 16 -3.01 -38.56 -0.91
N ILE A 17 -1.94 -38.42 -1.72
CA ILE A 17 -1.29 -37.12 -2.00
C ILE A 17 -2.14 -36.28 -2.97
N LEU A 18 -2.80 -36.93 -3.93
CA LEU A 18 -3.51 -36.26 -5.02
C LEU A 18 -4.96 -35.89 -4.70
N PHE A 19 -5.65 -36.68 -3.87
CA PHE A 19 -7.11 -36.60 -3.72
C PHE A 19 -7.58 -36.66 -2.27
N GLY A 20 -6.69 -36.47 -1.30
CA GLY A 20 -7.06 -36.10 0.06
C GLY A 20 -7.84 -34.78 0.02
N SER A 21 -9.18 -34.89 -0.04
CA SER A 21 -10.10 -33.78 -0.24
C SER A 21 -10.15 -32.84 0.95
N THR A 22 -9.78 -31.57 0.77
CA THR A 22 -10.43 -30.46 1.46
C THR A 22 -11.47 -29.86 0.51
N SER A 23 -12.69 -30.38 0.59
CA SER A 23 -13.87 -29.69 0.07
C SER A 23 -14.46 -28.85 1.19
N SER A 24 -13.98 -27.63 1.32
CA SER A 24 -14.66 -26.51 1.93
C SER A 24 -14.21 -25.26 1.19
N GLU A 25 -15.04 -24.24 1.16
CA GLU A 25 -14.66 -22.90 0.76
C GLU A 25 -13.50 -22.46 1.67
N ASP A 26 -12.28 -22.77 1.25
CA ASP A 26 -11.10 -22.35 1.96
C ASP A 26 -10.92 -20.87 1.61
N GLU A 27 -11.55 -20.01 2.43
CA GLU A 27 -10.89 -18.79 2.88
C GLU A 27 -9.43 -19.17 3.07
N ILE A 28 -8.56 -18.70 2.17
CA ILE A 28 -7.12 -18.74 2.37
C ILE A 28 -6.90 -17.92 3.63
N SER A 29 -6.89 -18.62 4.76
CA SER A 29 -6.49 -18.10 6.05
C SER A 29 -5.09 -17.52 5.84
N SER A 30 -5.00 -16.20 5.85
CA SER A 30 -3.75 -15.42 5.72
C SER A 30 -2.77 -15.62 6.91
N GLU A 31 -2.97 -16.67 7.71
CA GLU A 31 -2.13 -17.00 8.85
C GLU A 31 -0.70 -17.38 8.42
N ASP A 32 -0.52 -17.90 7.19
CA ASP A 32 0.77 -18.42 6.70
C ASP A 32 1.57 -17.48 5.78
N ASP A 33 1.30 -16.17 5.82
CA ASP A 33 2.20 -15.14 5.26
C ASP A 33 3.33 -14.78 6.24
N ASP A 34 4.03 -15.77 6.79
CA ASP A 34 5.28 -15.51 7.51
C ASP A 34 6.45 -15.71 6.54
N TRP A 35 7.18 -14.62 6.26
CA TRP A 35 8.44 -14.66 5.52
C TRP A 35 9.37 -15.72 6.13
N PRO A 36 10.18 -16.45 5.32
CA PRO A 36 11.04 -17.51 5.85
C PRO A 36 11.84 -17.04 7.05
N LYS A 37 11.78 -17.81 8.14
CA LYS A 37 12.43 -17.41 9.38
C LYS A 37 13.94 -17.38 9.15
N LEU A 38 14.58 -16.31 9.61
CA LEU A 38 16.03 -16.26 9.75
C LEU A 38 16.45 -17.34 10.74
N ASP A 39 17.52 -18.05 10.46
CA ASP A 39 18.01 -19.10 11.35
C ASP A 39 18.41 -18.49 12.70
N SER A 40 17.86 -19.06 13.78
CA SER A 40 18.19 -18.68 15.17
C SER A 40 19.60 -19.11 15.60
N GLY A 41 20.41 -19.67 14.69
CA GLY A 41 21.78 -20.11 14.94
C GLY A 41 22.81 -19.05 14.51
N ASN A 42 23.42 -18.39 15.49
CA ASN A 42 24.62 -17.56 15.39
C ASN A 42 24.57 -16.26 14.54
N ASP A 43 23.46 -15.95 13.87
CA ASP A 43 23.31 -14.73 13.05
C ASP A 43 22.35 -13.70 13.67
N SER A 44 22.52 -13.47 14.99
CA SER A 44 21.83 -12.44 15.79
C SER A 44 22.19 -10.99 15.40
N SER A 45 22.56 -10.75 14.14
CA SER A 45 23.08 -9.47 13.66
C SER A 45 22.39 -8.95 12.40
N VAL A 46 21.12 -9.32 12.17
CA VAL A 46 20.23 -8.34 11.54
C VAL A 46 20.12 -7.19 12.54
N ILE A 47 20.99 -6.20 12.33
CA ILE A 47 21.03 -4.97 13.11
C ILE A 47 19.73 -4.25 12.76
N THR A 48 18.69 -4.48 13.54
CA THR A 48 17.85 -3.33 13.88
C THR A 48 18.76 -2.42 14.67
N ASP A 49 19.00 -1.21 14.17
CA ASP A 49 19.71 -0.18 14.91
C ASP A 49 18.96 0.05 16.23
N LYS A 50 19.31 -0.70 17.28
CA LYS A 50 18.86 -0.44 18.66
C LYS A 50 19.32 0.94 19.14
N ALA A 51 20.23 1.59 18.42
CA ALA A 51 20.82 2.87 18.77
C ALA A 51 20.13 4.09 18.12
N GLU A 52 19.06 3.92 17.34
CA GLU A 52 18.21 5.03 16.84
C GLU A 52 16.71 4.63 16.83
N ILE A 53 16.31 3.64 17.63
CA ILE A 53 14.92 3.50 18.07
C ILE A 53 14.89 4.14 19.46
N ASP A 54 14.78 5.46 19.49
CA ASP A 54 14.48 6.18 20.73
C ASP A 54 13.15 5.65 21.26
N THR A 55 13.25 4.93 22.35
CA THR A 55 12.16 4.53 23.24
C THR A 55 11.77 5.74 24.08
N GLU A 56 11.01 6.67 23.51
CA GLU A 56 10.21 7.69 24.20
C GLU A 56 9.02 8.00 23.26
N THR A 57 7.75 7.74 23.55
CA THR A 57 6.99 7.55 24.78
C THR A 57 6.11 6.29 24.71
N GLU A 58 6.13 5.46 25.76
CA GLU A 58 5.13 4.43 26.06
C GLU A 58 3.89 5.00 26.76
N GLU A 59 3.72 6.32 26.74
CA GLU A 59 2.49 7.00 27.18
C GLU A 59 1.79 7.54 25.93
N ASP A 60 0.55 7.07 25.70
CA ASP A 60 -0.42 7.39 24.63
C ASP A 60 -0.72 6.31 23.56
N ALA A 61 -0.14 5.10 23.63
CA ALA A 61 -0.49 4.01 22.69
C ALA A 61 -1.65 3.10 23.16
N ASP A 62 -2.14 3.28 24.39
CA ASP A 62 -3.10 2.37 25.04
C ASP A 62 -4.57 2.83 25.05
N ASP A 63 -4.96 3.82 24.22
CA ASP A 63 -6.37 4.25 24.19
C ASP A 63 -6.96 4.54 22.79
N ILE A 64 -6.62 3.71 21.80
CA ILE A 64 -7.23 3.80 20.46
C ILE A 64 -7.72 2.42 20.00
N ASP A 65 -8.64 1.83 20.79
CA ASP A 65 -9.47 0.69 20.38
C ASP A 65 -10.97 1.01 20.45
N GLN A 66 -11.38 2.09 19.75
CA GLN A 66 -12.75 2.33 19.26
C GLN A 66 -12.77 3.03 17.87
N SER A 67 -11.61 3.17 17.21
CA SER A 67 -11.34 4.22 16.21
C SER A 67 -11.81 3.98 14.78
N HIS A 68 -12.37 2.83 14.45
CA HIS A 68 -13.15 2.72 13.21
C HIS A 68 -14.49 3.49 13.30
N GLN A 69 -14.88 3.96 14.50
CA GLN A 69 -15.96 4.92 14.71
C GLN A 69 -15.51 6.27 15.29
N SER A 70 -14.38 6.36 16.01
CA SER A 70 -13.99 7.60 16.70
C SER A 70 -12.95 8.51 16.02
N ILE A 71 -12.16 8.07 15.02
CA ILE A 71 -11.27 9.01 14.29
C ILE A 71 -12.01 9.83 13.21
N ALA A 72 -13.29 9.52 12.95
CA ALA A 72 -14.15 10.33 12.09
C ALA A 72 -14.95 11.41 12.85
N ILE A 73 -14.70 11.61 14.15
CA ILE A 73 -15.42 12.56 15.00
C ILE A 73 -14.42 13.55 15.58
N GLU A 74 -13.86 14.42 14.75
CA GLU A 74 -13.29 15.69 15.19
C GLU A 74 -13.25 16.64 13.98
N GLU A 75 -14.44 17.01 13.50
CA GLU A 75 -14.61 18.26 12.73
C GLU A 75 -14.95 19.40 13.72
N ASP A 76 -14.19 19.57 14.80
CA ASP A 76 -14.36 20.68 15.74
C ASP A 76 -13.51 21.89 15.31
N GLY A 77 -13.78 22.37 14.09
CA GLY A 77 -13.34 23.67 13.62
C GLY A 77 -14.41 24.72 13.91
N LYS A 78 -14.31 25.41 15.06
CA LYS A 78 -14.93 26.73 15.25
C LYS A 78 -14.11 27.77 14.47
N GLY A 79 -14.27 27.78 13.15
CA GLY A 79 -13.65 28.74 12.23
C GLY A 79 -14.65 29.14 11.15
N ALA A 80 -14.77 30.45 10.90
CA ALA A 80 -15.84 31.11 10.14
C ALA A 80 -16.19 30.50 8.77
N ASP A 81 -17.24 29.67 8.73
CA ASP A 81 -17.83 29.09 7.52
C ASP A 81 -18.98 29.95 6.95
N LYS A 82 -18.73 31.25 6.76
CA LYS A 82 -19.78 32.18 6.29
C LYS A 82 -20.00 32.16 4.78
N ASP A 83 -19.11 31.52 4.00
CA ASP A 83 -19.10 31.59 2.52
C ASP A 83 -19.45 30.27 1.80
N ARG A 84 -19.96 29.24 2.50
CA ARG A 84 -20.27 27.94 1.87
C ARG A 84 -21.74 27.58 2.03
N LYS A 85 -22.61 28.35 1.39
CA LYS A 85 -24.04 28.01 1.30
C LYS A 85 -24.20 26.66 0.57
N ILE A 86 -24.73 25.67 1.27
CA ILE A 86 -25.11 24.36 0.74
C ILE A 86 -26.55 24.11 1.15
N SER A 87 -27.44 24.01 0.17
CA SER A 87 -28.85 23.72 0.37
C SER A 87 -29.33 22.63 -0.58
N TRP A 88 -30.34 21.88 -0.15
CA TRP A 88 -30.78 20.66 -0.84
C TRP A 88 -32.24 20.74 -1.23
N THR A 89 -32.58 20.21 -2.41
CA THR A 89 -33.95 20.02 -2.88
C THR A 89 -34.21 18.55 -3.22
N THR A 90 -35.46 18.12 -3.13
CA THR A 90 -35.89 16.80 -3.61
C THR A 90 -36.40 16.83 -5.05
N ALA A 91 -36.56 18.03 -5.64
CA ALA A 91 -36.88 18.21 -7.04
C ALA A 91 -35.59 18.07 -7.87
N ILE A 92 -35.38 16.89 -8.44
CA ILE A 92 -34.21 16.62 -9.29
C ILE A 92 -34.40 17.26 -10.65
N ASP A 93 -33.46 18.12 -11.03
CA ASP A 93 -33.40 18.77 -12.33
C ASP A 93 -32.17 18.28 -13.09
N ASN A 94 -32.38 17.25 -13.92
CA ASN A 94 -31.32 16.66 -14.74
C ASN A 94 -30.81 17.63 -15.81
N SER A 95 -31.58 18.68 -16.18
CA SER A 95 -31.13 19.64 -17.19
C SER A 95 -29.99 20.54 -16.70
N LYS A 96 -29.78 20.61 -15.38
CA LYS A 96 -28.70 21.36 -14.74
C LYS A 96 -27.45 20.52 -14.46
N ILE A 97 -27.48 19.22 -14.72
CA ILE A 97 -26.35 18.33 -14.47
C ILE A 97 -25.47 18.29 -15.71
N GLU A 98 -24.23 18.72 -15.57
CA GLU A 98 -23.25 18.68 -16.67
C GLU A 98 -22.19 17.60 -16.45
N VAL A 99 -22.23 16.54 -17.25
CA VAL A 99 -21.22 15.48 -17.22
C VAL A 99 -20.31 15.57 -18.44
N LYS A 100 -19.06 15.95 -18.23
CA LYS A 100 -18.01 15.91 -19.24
C LYS A 100 -17.50 14.47 -19.32
N SER A 101 -17.58 13.89 -20.51
CA SER A 101 -17.02 12.57 -20.80
C SER A 101 -15.84 12.74 -21.77
N PRO A 102 -14.63 13.02 -21.27
CA PRO A 102 -13.47 13.14 -22.15
C PRO A 102 -13.11 11.77 -22.74
N ASN A 103 -12.54 11.78 -23.93
CA ASN A 103 -11.94 10.58 -24.51
C ASN A 103 -10.62 10.30 -23.78
N PHE A 104 -10.59 9.19 -23.04
CA PHE A 104 -9.40 8.75 -22.35
C PHE A 104 -8.49 7.93 -23.29
N CYS A 105 -7.25 8.37 -23.46
CA CYS A 105 -6.17 7.52 -23.99
C CYS A 105 -5.53 6.76 -22.81
N SER A 106 -6.21 5.70 -22.36
CA SER A 106 -5.81 4.89 -21.21
C SER A 106 -5.02 3.65 -21.60
N GLY A 107 -4.32 3.09 -20.63
CA GLY A 107 -3.55 1.86 -20.75
C GLY A 107 -2.04 2.06 -20.57
N PRO A 108 -1.24 1.02 -20.86
CA PRO A 108 0.21 1.07 -20.73
C PRO A 108 0.85 2.15 -21.61
N VAL A 109 1.85 2.85 -21.08
CA VAL A 109 2.60 3.91 -21.75
C VAL A 109 4.08 3.52 -21.82
N HIS A 110 4.42 2.67 -22.79
CA HIS A 110 5.78 2.22 -23.04
C HIS A 110 5.93 1.69 -24.47
N ASN A 111 7.18 1.51 -24.90
CA ASN A 111 7.49 1.02 -26.24
C ASN A 111 7.84 -0.48 -26.30
N LEU A 112 7.66 -1.23 -25.21
CA LEU A 112 7.87 -2.68 -25.21
C LEU A 112 6.84 -3.39 -26.12
N PRO A 113 7.28 -4.22 -27.08
CA PRO A 113 6.38 -5.04 -27.89
C PRO A 113 5.49 -5.95 -27.05
N THR A 114 4.30 -6.28 -27.55
CA THR A 114 3.45 -7.31 -26.93
C THR A 114 4.19 -8.64 -26.89
N GLY A 115 4.25 -9.27 -25.71
CA GLY A 115 4.97 -10.54 -25.52
C GLY A 115 6.46 -10.37 -25.22
N SER A 116 6.92 -9.15 -24.90
CA SER A 116 8.25 -8.93 -24.32
C SER A 116 8.44 -9.74 -23.03
N ASP A 117 9.67 -9.93 -22.61
CA ASP A 117 9.94 -10.74 -21.41
C ASP A 117 9.35 -10.05 -20.16
N PRO A 118 8.74 -10.78 -19.21
CA PRO A 118 8.24 -10.23 -17.95
C PRO A 118 9.25 -9.35 -17.21
N SER A 119 10.55 -9.67 -17.31
CA SER A 119 11.62 -8.87 -16.70
C SER A 119 11.79 -7.49 -17.34
N GLU A 120 11.47 -7.33 -18.62
CA GLU A 120 11.50 -6.03 -19.30
C GLU A 120 10.38 -5.12 -18.80
N TYR A 121 9.18 -5.66 -18.58
CA TYR A 121 8.09 -4.93 -17.95
C TYR A 121 8.41 -4.56 -16.50
N PHE A 122 9.01 -5.48 -15.73
CA PHE A 122 9.45 -5.19 -14.35
C PHE A 122 10.46 -4.04 -14.30
N LYS A 123 11.39 -4.01 -15.26
CA LYS A 123 12.44 -2.97 -15.38
C LYS A 123 11.92 -1.58 -15.74
N LEU A 124 10.65 -1.45 -16.16
CA LEU A 124 9.99 -0.14 -16.25
C LEU A 124 9.78 0.50 -14.88
N PHE A 125 9.62 -0.31 -13.83
CA PHE A 125 9.32 0.15 -12.47
C PHE A 125 10.54 0.13 -11.57
N PHE A 126 11.34 -0.92 -11.66
CA PHE A 126 12.63 -1.06 -10.98
C PHE A 126 13.74 -0.86 -12.00
N THR A 127 14.29 0.35 -12.09
CA THR A 127 15.28 0.66 -13.13
C THR A 127 16.71 0.30 -12.70
N ASN A 128 17.62 0.19 -13.66
CA ASN A 128 19.05 0.06 -13.37
C ASN A 128 19.58 1.24 -12.55
N SER A 129 19.08 2.45 -12.78
CA SER A 129 19.46 3.63 -11.99
C SER A 129 19.05 3.49 -10.53
N MET A 130 17.85 2.98 -10.26
CA MET A 130 17.39 2.72 -8.89
C MET A 130 18.25 1.63 -8.23
N CYS A 131 18.54 0.54 -8.94
CA CYS A 131 19.40 -0.53 -8.43
C CYS A 131 20.83 -0.04 -8.15
N GLU A 132 21.35 0.88 -8.98
CA GLU A 132 22.65 1.50 -8.75
C GLU A 132 22.65 2.39 -7.49
N THR A 133 21.59 3.17 -7.27
CA THR A 133 21.42 3.93 -6.02
C THR A 133 21.40 3.00 -4.80
N VAL A 134 20.65 1.89 -4.87
CA VAL A 134 20.62 0.88 -3.80
C VAL A 134 21.99 0.26 -3.57
N ARG A 135 22.73 -0.05 -4.64
CA ARG A 135 24.10 -0.60 -4.56
C ARG A 135 25.03 0.35 -3.80
N VAL A 136 25.06 1.62 -4.20
CA VAL A 136 25.89 2.65 -3.57
C VAL A 136 25.52 2.82 -2.10
N ASN A 137 24.23 2.96 -1.79
CA ASN A 137 23.76 3.19 -0.43
C ASN A 137 23.97 1.97 0.48
N THR A 138 23.82 0.76 -0.04
CA THR A 138 24.14 -0.49 0.67
C THR A 138 25.62 -0.56 1.06
N ASN A 139 26.53 -0.19 0.15
CA ASN A 139 27.97 -0.12 0.45
C ASN A 139 28.30 0.95 1.50
N LYS A 140 27.78 2.16 1.33
CA LYS A 140 27.96 3.27 2.30
C LYS A 140 27.44 2.89 3.69
N TYR A 141 26.30 2.21 3.77
CA TYR A 141 25.74 1.78 5.05
C TYR A 141 26.60 0.70 5.71
N ALA A 142 27.18 -0.22 4.94
CA ALA A 142 28.12 -1.21 5.46
C ALA A 142 29.40 -0.58 6.03
N GLU A 143 29.95 0.44 5.37
CA GLU A 143 31.08 1.23 5.86
C GLU A 143 30.71 1.96 7.16
N TYR A 144 29.60 2.70 7.14
CA TYR A 144 29.09 3.45 8.30
C TYR A 144 28.93 2.57 9.55
N ILE A 145 28.30 1.39 9.41
CA ILE A 145 28.07 0.49 10.54
C ILE A 145 29.38 -0.07 11.09
N GLN A 146 30.33 -0.42 10.22
CA GLN A 146 31.63 -0.93 10.63
C GLN A 146 32.44 0.13 11.37
N GLU A 147 32.44 1.38 10.88
CA GLU A 147 33.07 2.52 11.55
C GLU A 147 32.40 2.83 12.90
N LYS A 148 31.07 2.99 12.92
CA LYS A 148 30.30 3.34 14.13
C LYS A 148 30.49 2.31 15.24
N LYS A 149 30.57 1.03 14.89
CA LYS A 149 30.75 -0.07 15.86
C LYS A 149 32.20 -0.41 16.12
N ASN A 150 33.15 0.20 15.41
CA ASN A 150 34.56 -0.14 15.45
C ASN A 150 34.81 -1.65 15.24
N ILE A 151 34.15 -2.23 14.23
CA ILE A 151 34.25 -3.64 13.87
C ILE A 151 34.62 -3.81 12.40
N THR A 152 35.25 -4.93 12.06
CA THR A 152 35.45 -5.35 10.68
C THR A 152 34.67 -6.63 10.41
N HIS A 153 33.71 -6.57 9.50
CA HIS A 153 32.99 -7.75 9.04
C HIS A 153 33.78 -8.40 7.91
N SER A 154 34.64 -9.37 8.24
CA SER A 154 35.54 -10.03 7.29
C SER A 154 34.84 -10.74 6.12
N LYS A 155 33.55 -11.07 6.27
CA LYS A 155 32.72 -11.66 5.21
C LYS A 155 32.13 -10.62 4.27
N TRP A 156 32.02 -9.37 4.71
CA TRP A 156 31.51 -8.30 3.87
C TRP A 156 32.49 -8.01 2.75
N LYS A 157 31.95 -7.91 1.54
CA LYS A 157 32.64 -7.38 0.38
C LYS A 157 31.72 -6.34 -0.25
N PRO A 158 32.21 -5.17 -0.67
CA PRO A 158 31.37 -4.21 -1.38
C PRO A 158 30.62 -4.88 -2.55
N VAL A 159 29.40 -4.43 -2.80
CA VAL A 159 28.64 -4.80 -3.99
C VAL A 159 29.25 -4.04 -5.16
N GLU A 160 30.00 -4.75 -6.01
CA GLU A 160 30.81 -4.13 -7.07
C GLU A 160 29.95 -3.75 -8.28
N PHE A 161 28.98 -4.60 -8.62
CA PHE A 161 28.18 -4.50 -9.83
C PHE A 161 26.68 -4.43 -9.54
N VAL A 162 25.94 -3.69 -10.36
CA VAL A 162 24.48 -3.54 -10.21
C VAL A 162 23.74 -4.88 -10.39
N GLU A 163 24.31 -5.80 -11.16
CA GLU A 163 23.82 -7.16 -11.38
C GLU A 163 23.72 -7.97 -10.08
N GLU A 164 24.56 -7.68 -9.06
CA GLU A 164 24.43 -8.33 -7.76
C GLU A 164 23.15 -7.92 -7.03
N ILE A 165 22.71 -6.66 -7.15
CA ILE A 165 21.42 -6.21 -6.62
C ILE A 165 20.27 -6.86 -7.39
N TRP A 166 20.40 -7.00 -8.71
CA TRP A 166 19.42 -7.74 -9.52
C TRP A 166 19.33 -9.21 -9.12
N ASN A 167 20.47 -9.87 -8.86
CA ASN A 167 20.52 -11.24 -8.38
C ASN A 167 19.86 -11.37 -7.00
N PHE A 168 20.14 -10.43 -6.09
CA PHE A 168 19.51 -10.36 -4.78
C PHE A 168 17.98 -10.22 -4.89
N LEU A 169 17.49 -9.28 -5.70
CA LEU A 169 16.05 -9.09 -5.94
C LEU A 169 15.42 -10.33 -6.60
N SER A 170 16.12 -10.98 -7.52
CA SER A 170 15.65 -12.22 -8.16
C SER A 170 15.48 -13.35 -7.14
N VAL A 171 16.42 -13.49 -6.19
CA VAL A 171 16.30 -14.45 -5.09
C VAL A 171 15.07 -14.12 -4.22
N MET A 172 14.87 -12.84 -3.85
CA MET A 172 13.70 -12.41 -3.08
C MET A 172 12.37 -12.72 -3.78
N LEU A 173 12.31 -12.52 -5.11
CA LEU A 173 11.12 -12.83 -5.92
C LEU A 173 10.87 -14.35 -6.01
N ILE A 174 11.92 -15.17 -6.12
CA ILE A 174 11.74 -16.63 -6.10
C ILE A 174 11.23 -17.09 -4.72
N MET A 175 11.76 -16.52 -3.63
CA MET A 175 11.34 -16.84 -2.27
C MET A 175 9.88 -16.46 -1.98
N SER A 176 9.34 -15.42 -2.63
CA SER A 176 7.94 -15.03 -2.45
C SER A 176 6.97 -16.05 -3.05
N ILE A 177 7.40 -16.76 -4.11
CA ILE A 177 6.62 -17.78 -4.83
C ILE A 177 6.85 -19.17 -4.23
N ALA A 178 8.11 -19.59 -4.12
CA ALA A 178 8.50 -20.94 -3.72
C ALA A 178 8.92 -20.96 -2.25
N ARG A 179 7.95 -20.81 -1.33
CA ARG A 179 8.24 -20.63 0.10
C ARG A 179 8.79 -21.90 0.75
N LEU A 180 9.96 -21.77 1.39
CA LEU A 180 10.53 -22.78 2.28
C LEU A 180 10.48 -22.32 3.75
N PRO A 181 10.44 -23.26 4.73
CA PRO A 181 10.25 -22.92 6.14
C PRO A 181 11.32 -21.98 6.72
N LYS A 182 12.59 -22.17 6.34
CA LYS A 182 13.72 -21.35 6.79
C LYS A 182 14.47 -20.76 5.62
N MET A 183 15.11 -19.62 5.89
CA MET A 183 15.94 -18.94 4.89
C MET A 183 17.11 -19.83 4.40
N SER A 184 17.72 -20.63 5.27
CA SER A 184 18.82 -21.52 4.86
C SER A 184 18.36 -22.71 4.02
N ASP A 185 17.09 -23.11 4.12
CA ASP A 185 16.55 -24.26 3.39
C ASP A 185 16.63 -24.06 1.87
N TYR A 186 16.61 -22.82 1.38
CA TYR A 186 16.79 -22.50 -0.04
C TYR A 186 18.16 -22.90 -0.60
N TRP A 187 19.18 -23.02 0.25
CA TRP A 187 20.52 -23.46 -0.13
C TRP A 187 20.84 -24.88 0.35
N ALA A 188 19.89 -25.59 0.96
CA ALA A 188 20.12 -26.94 1.46
C ALA A 188 20.44 -27.94 0.34
N SER A 189 21.34 -28.89 0.61
CA SER A 189 21.65 -29.99 -0.33
C SER A 189 20.62 -31.13 -0.29
N ASN A 190 19.68 -31.09 0.67
CA ASN A 190 18.61 -32.07 0.79
C ASN A 190 17.72 -32.03 -0.47
N PRO A 191 17.47 -33.15 -1.17
CA PRO A 191 16.61 -33.17 -2.37
C PRO A 191 15.14 -32.75 -2.16
N MET A 192 14.65 -32.76 -0.91
CA MET A 192 13.31 -32.28 -0.55
C MET A 192 13.29 -30.77 -0.26
N LEU A 193 14.46 -30.15 -0.14
CA LEU A 193 14.65 -28.73 0.10
C LEU A 193 15.57 -28.16 -0.99
N GLY A 194 15.97 -26.91 -0.82
CA GLY A 194 16.88 -26.24 -1.74
C GLY A 194 16.17 -25.80 -3.02
N ASN A 195 16.65 -24.69 -3.56
CA ASN A 195 16.19 -24.18 -4.84
C ASN A 195 17.38 -24.01 -5.76
N ASP A 196 17.42 -24.81 -6.82
CA ASP A 196 18.54 -24.87 -7.75
C ASP A 196 18.78 -23.54 -8.48
N MET A 197 17.73 -22.76 -8.73
CA MET A 197 17.89 -21.42 -9.30
C MET A 197 18.55 -20.48 -8.28
N ILE A 198 18.04 -20.42 -7.05
CA ILE A 198 18.63 -19.58 -5.99
C ILE A 198 20.10 -19.94 -5.74
N LYS A 199 20.43 -21.24 -5.62
CA LYS A 199 21.80 -21.71 -5.41
C LYS A 199 22.76 -21.29 -6.52
N ARG A 200 22.30 -21.26 -7.77
CA ARG A 200 23.10 -20.82 -8.92
C ARG A 200 23.22 -19.31 -9.01
N THR A 201 22.19 -18.57 -8.58
CA THR A 201 22.16 -17.10 -8.67
C THR A 201 23.06 -16.43 -7.62
N MET A 202 23.01 -16.87 -6.37
CA MET A 202 23.78 -16.24 -5.28
C MET A 202 24.04 -17.25 -4.17
N THR A 203 25.20 -17.17 -3.51
CA THR A 203 25.47 -18.01 -2.34
C THR A 203 24.66 -17.52 -1.14
N ARG A 204 24.32 -18.43 -0.22
CA ARG A 204 23.61 -18.08 1.03
C ARG A 204 24.33 -16.96 1.78
N ASP A 205 25.63 -17.11 2.00
CA ASP A 205 26.41 -16.16 2.79
C ASP A 205 26.44 -14.78 2.10
N ARG A 206 26.58 -14.72 0.77
CA ARG A 206 26.51 -13.43 0.04
C ARG A 206 25.13 -12.78 0.15
N PHE A 207 24.06 -13.56 0.01
CA PHE A 207 22.70 -13.06 0.17
C PHE A 207 22.46 -12.50 1.58
N MET A 208 22.92 -13.20 2.62
CA MET A 208 22.79 -12.75 4.01
C MET A 208 23.60 -11.48 4.30
N GLU A 209 24.79 -11.34 3.73
CA GLU A 209 25.61 -10.13 3.84
C GLU A 209 24.94 -8.93 3.14
N ILE A 210 24.39 -9.10 1.93
CA ILE A 210 23.63 -8.04 1.25
C ILE A 210 22.38 -7.70 2.04
N LEU A 211 21.61 -8.70 2.51
CA LEU A 211 20.40 -8.48 3.31
C LEU A 211 20.68 -7.69 4.60
N ARG A 212 21.82 -7.95 5.26
CA ARG A 212 22.24 -7.25 6.49
C ARG A 212 22.45 -5.76 6.28
N TYR A 213 22.99 -5.37 5.13
CA TYR A 213 23.38 -3.99 4.84
C TYR A 213 22.49 -3.30 3.81
N PHE A 214 21.46 -3.98 3.32
CA PHE A 214 20.56 -3.47 2.29
C PHE A 214 20.01 -2.11 2.72
N HIS A 215 20.29 -1.09 1.93
CA HIS A 215 19.95 0.28 2.27
C HIS A 215 19.54 1.07 1.03
N LEU A 216 18.46 1.85 1.17
CA LEU A 216 17.82 2.54 0.04
C LEU A 216 18.18 4.03 -0.03
N SER A 217 18.42 4.67 1.11
CA SER A 217 18.69 6.11 1.25
C SER A 217 20.18 6.41 1.39
N ASN A 218 20.58 7.66 1.12
CA ASN A 218 21.93 8.12 1.43
C ASN A 218 22.04 8.35 2.94
N ARG A 219 22.84 7.53 3.62
CA ARG A 219 23.00 7.62 5.09
C ARG A 219 23.54 8.98 5.55
N GLU A 220 24.32 9.67 4.73
CA GLU A 220 24.89 10.99 5.06
C GLU A 220 23.84 12.11 5.11
N GLU A 221 22.68 11.90 4.47
CA GLU A 221 21.58 12.85 4.43
C GLU A 221 20.48 12.52 5.46
N GLU A 222 20.61 11.40 6.16
CA GLU A 222 19.65 10.98 7.16
C GLU A 222 19.76 11.82 8.42
N LYS A 223 18.60 12.29 8.88
CA LYS A 223 18.44 13.08 10.10
C LYS A 223 18.06 12.18 11.27
N ASN A 224 18.45 12.59 12.47
CA ASN A 224 17.99 11.96 13.70
C ASN A 224 16.57 12.42 14.05
N THR A 225 15.90 11.67 14.92
CA THR A 225 14.54 11.94 15.40
C THR A 225 14.35 13.33 15.99
N GLN A 226 15.41 13.89 16.57
CA GLN A 226 15.44 15.21 17.23
C GLN A 226 15.76 16.35 16.26
N ASP A 227 16.24 16.06 15.06
CA ASP A 227 16.67 17.06 14.10
C ASP A 227 15.47 17.71 13.40
N GLU A 228 15.54 19.02 13.17
CA GLU A 228 14.50 19.74 12.44
C GLU A 228 14.34 19.20 11.02
N GLY A 229 13.09 18.89 10.65
CA GLY A 229 12.77 18.29 9.36
C GLY A 229 13.08 16.80 9.27
N TYR A 230 13.23 16.09 10.40
CA TYR A 230 13.17 14.64 10.42
C TYR A 230 11.88 14.11 9.80
N ASN A 231 12.02 13.11 8.93
CA ASN A 231 10.91 12.37 8.35
C ASN A 231 11.15 10.88 8.62
N ILE A 232 10.16 10.21 9.23
CA ILE A 232 10.22 8.79 9.54
C ILE A 232 10.38 7.90 8.29
N MET A 233 9.96 8.41 7.13
CA MET A 233 10.06 7.74 5.84
C MET A 233 11.32 8.10 5.06
N GLN A 234 12.25 8.92 5.59
CA GLN A 234 13.46 9.34 4.87
C GLN A 234 14.30 8.17 4.30
N LYS A 235 14.23 6.99 4.93
CA LYS A 235 14.94 5.79 4.46
C LYS A 235 14.31 5.14 3.23
N LEU A 236 13.02 5.40 2.97
CA LEU A 236 12.25 4.78 1.91
C LEU A 236 11.77 5.80 0.85
N ASP A 237 11.57 7.05 1.24
CA ASP A 237 11.02 8.12 0.41
C ASP A 237 11.78 8.35 -0.89
N PRO A 238 13.13 8.39 -0.93
CA PRO A 238 13.86 8.55 -2.19
C PRO A 238 13.51 7.44 -3.19
N PHE A 239 13.48 6.20 -2.73
CA PHE A 239 13.14 5.05 -3.56
C PHE A 239 11.67 5.05 -3.99
N MET A 240 10.75 5.35 -3.06
CA MET A 240 9.32 5.46 -3.36
C MET A 240 9.02 6.58 -4.35
N LYS A 241 9.75 7.70 -4.29
CA LYS A 241 9.58 8.82 -5.22
C LYS A 241 9.86 8.37 -6.66
N ASP A 242 10.97 7.67 -6.88
CA ASP A 242 11.32 7.12 -8.20
C ASP A 242 10.30 6.08 -8.66
N LEU A 243 9.85 5.21 -7.74
CA LEU A 243 8.84 4.19 -8.04
C LEU A 243 7.50 4.82 -8.47
N LYS A 244 7.00 5.81 -7.70
CA LYS A 244 5.78 6.56 -8.05
C LYS A 244 5.93 7.28 -9.38
N LEU A 245 7.09 7.87 -9.66
CA LEU A 245 7.34 8.52 -10.95
C LEU A 245 7.23 7.52 -12.10
N ASN A 246 7.77 6.31 -11.93
CA ASN A 246 7.65 5.25 -12.93
C ASN A 246 6.19 4.78 -13.09
N PHE A 247 5.41 4.73 -12.01
CA PHE A 247 3.98 4.37 -12.10
C PHE A 247 3.20 5.37 -12.95
N LEU A 248 3.42 6.67 -12.72
CA LEU A 248 2.80 7.75 -13.49
C LEU A 248 3.29 7.81 -14.95
N LYS A 249 4.54 7.41 -15.19
CA LYS A 249 5.17 7.48 -16.50
C LYS A 249 4.71 6.36 -17.43
N HIS A 250 4.51 5.16 -16.88
CA HIS A 250 4.31 3.94 -17.66
C HIS A 250 2.87 3.46 -17.76
N PHE A 251 1.92 4.21 -17.20
CA PHE A 251 0.51 3.90 -17.27
C PHE A 251 -0.35 5.17 -17.31
N SER A 252 -1.38 5.16 -18.13
CA SER A 252 -2.40 6.20 -18.20
C SER A 252 -3.71 5.60 -17.68
N PRO A 253 -4.27 6.08 -16.54
CA PRO A 253 -5.41 5.44 -15.91
C PRO A 253 -6.68 5.50 -16.76
N TYR A 254 -7.55 4.52 -16.57
CA TYR A 254 -8.93 4.54 -17.07
C TYR A 254 -9.78 5.54 -16.28
N ARG A 255 -11.02 5.73 -16.74
CA ARG A 255 -11.93 6.73 -16.17
C ARG A 255 -12.20 6.44 -14.71
N GLU A 256 -12.48 5.19 -14.36
CA GLU A 256 -12.82 4.77 -13.00
C GLU A 256 -11.58 4.49 -12.16
N LEU A 257 -11.50 5.15 -11.00
CA LEU A 257 -10.42 5.05 -10.03
C LEU A 257 -10.98 4.74 -8.65
N SER A 258 -10.25 3.96 -7.85
CA SER A 258 -10.61 3.64 -6.46
C SER A 258 -9.54 4.12 -5.51
N ILE A 259 -9.95 4.71 -4.38
CA ILE A 259 -9.06 5.02 -3.26
C ILE A 259 -9.50 4.26 -2.03
N ASP A 260 -8.55 3.54 -1.42
CA ASP A 260 -8.75 2.77 -0.20
C ASP A 260 -7.42 2.59 0.56
N GLU A 261 -7.45 1.93 1.71
CA GLU A 261 -6.26 1.47 2.40
C GLU A 261 -5.86 0.02 2.09
N ALA A 262 -4.54 -0.19 2.00
CA ALA A 262 -3.89 -1.48 2.13
C ALA A 262 -3.19 -1.61 3.48
N LEU A 263 -2.94 -2.86 3.87
CA LEU A 263 -2.15 -3.19 5.05
C LEU A 263 -1.04 -4.16 4.69
N ILE A 264 0.21 -3.73 4.89
CA ILE A 264 1.38 -4.58 4.74
C ILE A 264 1.64 -5.25 6.09
N LYS A 265 1.40 -6.56 6.18
CA LYS A 265 1.60 -7.34 7.42
C LYS A 265 3.02 -7.10 7.97
N TYR A 266 3.11 -6.60 9.19
CA TYR A 266 4.37 -6.35 9.87
C TYR A 266 4.17 -6.43 11.38
N LYS A 267 5.02 -7.21 12.05
CA LYS A 267 4.96 -7.46 13.50
C LYS A 267 6.21 -6.92 14.24
N GLY A 268 7.12 -6.25 13.53
CA GLY A 268 8.32 -5.68 14.12
C GLY A 268 8.04 -4.39 14.89
N ARG A 269 9.08 -3.84 15.53
CA ARG A 269 9.00 -2.57 16.26
C ARG A 269 9.20 -1.41 15.29
N LEU A 270 8.12 -0.72 14.97
CA LEU A 270 8.15 0.48 14.15
C LEU A 270 6.97 1.37 14.56
N GLY A 271 7.21 2.67 14.75
CA GLY A 271 6.21 3.62 15.28
C GLY A 271 5.00 3.88 14.38
N ILE A 272 4.98 3.36 13.14
CA ILE A 272 3.86 3.54 12.19
C ILE A 272 2.98 2.29 12.06
N VAL A 273 3.26 1.23 12.83
CA VAL A 273 2.43 0.01 12.80
C VAL A 273 1.04 0.31 13.32
N GLN A 274 0.03 -0.06 12.54
CA GLN A 274 -1.38 0.11 12.85
C GLN A 274 -2.00 -1.23 13.24
N TYR A 275 -2.95 -1.18 14.17
CA TYR A 275 -3.86 -2.28 14.46
C TYR A 275 -5.20 -2.05 13.76
N MET A 276 -5.63 -3.02 12.94
CA MET A 276 -6.90 -2.97 12.21
C MET A 276 -7.63 -4.31 12.40
N PRO A 277 -8.49 -4.44 13.43
CA PRO A 277 -9.05 -5.73 13.87
C PRO A 277 -9.91 -6.41 12.80
N MET A 278 -10.47 -5.65 11.87
CA MET A 278 -11.37 -6.13 10.82
C MET A 278 -10.63 -6.58 9.55
N LYS A 279 -9.30 -6.44 9.47
CA LYS A 279 -8.50 -6.93 8.33
C LYS A 279 -7.93 -8.33 8.65
N PRO A 280 -7.69 -9.19 7.64
CA PRO A 280 -7.13 -10.52 7.84
C PRO A 280 -5.79 -10.50 8.59
N ALA A 281 -4.87 -9.65 8.15
CA ALA A 281 -3.74 -9.22 8.96
C ALA A 281 -4.22 -8.13 9.94
N LYS A 282 -4.15 -8.38 11.24
CA LYS A 282 -4.60 -7.39 12.24
C LYS A 282 -3.58 -6.30 12.54
N ARG A 283 -2.29 -6.54 12.27
CA ARG A 283 -1.18 -5.59 12.53
C ARG A 283 -0.29 -5.44 11.31
N GLY A 284 0.04 -4.20 10.97
CA GLY A 284 0.93 -3.91 9.85
C GLY A 284 1.13 -2.43 9.55
N ILE A 285 1.83 -2.14 8.46
CA ILE A 285 2.01 -0.78 7.95
C ILE A 285 0.82 -0.45 7.05
N LYS A 286 0.03 0.55 7.44
CA LYS A 286 -1.10 1.04 6.66
C LYS A 286 -0.61 1.91 5.50
N VAL A 287 -1.17 1.73 4.32
CA VAL A 287 -0.83 2.49 3.10
C VAL A 287 -2.11 2.95 2.42
N TRP A 288 -2.22 4.24 2.11
CA TRP A 288 -3.29 4.77 1.26
C TRP A 288 -2.95 4.49 -0.20
N MET A 289 -3.90 4.01 -0.99
CA MET A 289 -3.66 3.65 -2.40
C MET A 289 -4.72 4.24 -3.31
N LEU A 290 -4.28 4.84 -4.41
CA LEU A 290 -5.08 5.21 -5.57
C LEU A 290 -4.83 4.18 -6.67
N CYS A 291 -5.87 3.46 -7.06
CA CYS A 291 -5.80 2.38 -8.03
C CYS A 291 -6.73 2.61 -9.21
N ASP A 292 -6.30 2.17 -10.38
CA ASP A 292 -7.17 1.99 -11.55
C ASP A 292 -8.17 0.86 -11.28
N SER A 293 -9.47 1.14 -11.43
CA SER A 293 -10.51 0.17 -11.12
C SER A 293 -10.62 -0.96 -12.14
N ARG A 294 -10.11 -0.77 -13.36
CA ARG A 294 -10.22 -1.76 -14.44
C ARG A 294 -9.15 -2.84 -14.35
N LEU A 295 -7.92 -2.46 -14.04
CA LEU A 295 -6.76 -3.35 -14.05
C LEU A 295 -6.16 -3.58 -12.65
N GLY A 296 -6.64 -2.89 -11.61
CA GLY A 296 -6.06 -2.95 -10.27
C GLY A 296 -4.67 -2.30 -10.21
N TYR A 297 -4.33 -1.45 -11.17
CA TYR A 297 -3.02 -0.81 -11.26
C TYR A 297 -2.86 0.26 -10.17
N VAL A 298 -1.83 0.17 -9.34
CA VAL A 298 -1.52 1.20 -8.33
C VAL A 298 -0.92 2.42 -9.04
N TYR A 299 -1.68 3.52 -9.06
CA TYR A 299 -1.27 4.74 -9.73
C TYR A 299 -0.55 5.72 -8.79
N ASN A 300 -0.97 5.78 -7.53
CA ASN A 300 -0.30 6.55 -6.48
C ASN A 300 -0.55 5.89 -5.12
N PHE A 301 0.34 6.09 -4.15
CA PHE A 301 0.18 5.57 -2.80
C PHE A 301 0.96 6.40 -1.77
N GLU A 302 0.58 6.30 -0.50
CA GLU A 302 1.28 6.97 0.61
C GLU A 302 1.19 6.15 1.90
N PRO A 303 2.32 5.76 2.50
CA PRO A 303 2.33 5.14 3.83
C PRO A 303 1.79 6.07 4.90
N TYR A 304 0.88 5.56 5.73
CA TYR A 304 0.32 6.34 6.83
C TYR A 304 1.29 6.36 8.01
N CYS A 305 1.79 7.54 8.35
CA CYS A 305 2.77 7.74 9.43
C CYS A 305 2.25 8.68 10.54
N GLY A 306 0.93 8.73 10.73
CA GLY A 306 0.30 9.61 11.71
C GLY A 306 0.44 11.09 11.33
N LYS A 307 0.98 11.91 12.24
CA LYS A 307 1.21 13.36 12.00
C LYS A 307 2.53 13.65 11.26
N LYS A 308 3.35 12.64 10.99
CA LYS A 308 4.70 12.77 10.40
C LYS A 308 4.78 12.27 8.96
N ASP A 309 3.65 12.02 8.28
CA ASP A 309 3.65 11.66 6.86
C ASP A 309 3.65 12.89 5.95
N ASN A 310 3.71 12.65 4.63
CA ASN A 310 3.75 13.72 3.64
C ASN A 310 2.37 14.31 3.30
N VAL A 311 1.29 13.84 3.94
CA VAL A 311 -0.07 14.29 3.62
C VAL A 311 -0.36 15.56 4.43
N PRO A 312 -0.58 16.72 3.77
CA PRO A 312 -0.89 17.96 4.47
C PRO A 312 -2.15 17.82 5.34
N ARG A 313 -2.16 18.40 6.54
CA ARG A 313 -3.32 18.37 7.44
C ARG A 313 -4.08 19.69 7.37
N SER A 314 -5.35 19.63 6.98
CA SER A 314 -6.25 20.78 6.94
C SER A 314 -7.39 20.64 7.96
N GLU A 315 -8.10 21.74 8.21
CA GLU A 315 -9.29 21.76 9.06
C GLU A 315 -10.48 20.95 8.48
N LYS A 316 -10.35 20.41 7.26
CA LYS A 316 -11.38 19.58 6.60
C LYS A 316 -11.27 18.10 6.95
N GLY A 317 -10.25 17.72 7.73
CA GLY A 317 -10.08 16.37 8.26
C GLY A 317 -9.28 15.42 7.35
N LEU A 318 -8.74 14.37 7.99
CA LEU A 318 -7.79 13.43 7.37
C LEU A 318 -8.31 12.78 6.08
N GLY A 319 -9.58 12.36 6.06
CA GLY A 319 -10.18 11.73 4.88
C GLY A 319 -10.18 12.64 3.66
N TYR A 320 -10.50 13.93 3.86
CA TYR A 320 -10.43 14.94 2.80
C TYR A 320 -8.99 15.10 2.29
N ASP A 321 -8.04 15.24 3.21
CA ASP A 321 -6.65 15.54 2.89
C ASP A 321 -5.98 14.41 2.11
N VAL A 322 -6.22 13.15 2.51
CA VAL A 322 -5.68 11.96 1.83
C VAL A 322 -6.19 11.88 0.39
N ILE A 323 -7.49 12.08 0.16
CA ILE A 323 -8.05 12.01 -1.20
C ILE A 323 -7.46 13.12 -2.08
N ARG A 324 -7.39 14.35 -1.57
CA ARG A 324 -6.79 15.47 -2.30
C ARG A 324 -5.32 15.24 -2.62
N PHE A 325 -4.57 14.70 -1.67
CA PHE A 325 -3.16 14.37 -1.84
C PHE A 325 -2.97 13.32 -2.93
N LEU A 326 -3.66 12.18 -2.84
CA LEU A 326 -3.52 11.11 -3.81
C LEU A 326 -3.94 11.53 -5.23
N CYS A 327 -5.03 12.31 -5.34
CA CYS A 327 -5.54 12.80 -6.62
C CYS A 327 -4.69 13.92 -7.25
N SER A 328 -3.74 14.51 -6.52
CA SER A 328 -2.88 15.60 -7.04
C SER A 328 -2.03 15.18 -8.26
N CYS A 329 -1.81 13.87 -8.44
CA CYS A 329 -1.08 13.32 -9.57
C CYS A 329 -1.93 13.16 -10.86
N LEU A 330 -3.26 13.34 -10.78
CA LEU A 330 -4.17 13.21 -11.92
C LEU A 330 -4.05 14.44 -12.82
N LYS A 331 -3.56 14.22 -14.05
CA LYS A 331 -3.36 15.29 -15.05
C LYS A 331 -4.61 15.54 -15.89
N SER A 332 -5.42 14.51 -16.10
CA SER A 332 -6.68 14.56 -16.85
C SER A 332 -7.86 14.86 -15.92
N THR A 333 -8.83 15.58 -16.45
CA THR A 333 -10.15 15.76 -15.83
C THR A 333 -11.10 14.65 -16.28
N GLY A 334 -12.20 14.50 -15.56
CA GLY A 334 -13.28 13.56 -15.87
C GLY A 334 -13.09 12.15 -15.32
N HIS A 335 -12.11 11.90 -14.43
CA HIS A 335 -12.07 10.62 -13.72
C HIS A 335 -13.26 10.51 -12.77
N HIS A 336 -13.69 9.27 -12.53
CA HIS A 336 -14.73 8.91 -11.58
C HIS A 336 -14.06 8.20 -10.42
N ILE A 337 -13.96 8.90 -9.28
CA ILE A 337 -13.19 8.46 -8.13
C ILE A 337 -14.13 7.89 -7.07
N PHE A 338 -13.91 6.63 -6.74
CA PHE A 338 -14.69 5.89 -5.76
C PHE A 338 -13.89 5.73 -4.47
N PHE A 339 -14.54 5.95 -3.34
CA PHE A 339 -13.93 5.75 -2.02
C PHE A 339 -15.00 5.46 -0.96
N ASP A 340 -14.55 4.94 0.17
CA ASP A 340 -15.43 4.50 1.25
C ASP A 340 -16.00 5.67 2.09
N ARG A 341 -16.73 5.31 3.15
CA ARG A 341 -17.33 6.25 4.10
C ARG A 341 -16.35 6.97 5.03
N PHE A 342 -15.14 6.45 5.22
CA PHE A 342 -14.13 7.12 6.02
C PHE A 342 -13.71 8.42 5.33
N PHE A 343 -13.54 8.39 4.00
CA PHE A 343 -13.10 9.55 3.23
C PHE A 343 -14.22 10.54 2.89
N SER A 344 -15.46 10.06 2.75
CA SER A 344 -16.55 10.84 2.15
C SER A 344 -17.03 12.03 2.99
N SER A 345 -17.08 13.21 2.35
CA SER A 345 -17.72 14.42 2.85
C SER A 345 -18.28 15.27 1.70
N VAL A 346 -19.33 16.05 1.97
CA VAL A 346 -19.98 16.92 0.97
C VAL A 346 -19.00 17.94 0.39
N LEU A 347 -18.14 18.51 1.25
CA LEU A 347 -17.11 19.47 0.83
C LEU A 347 -16.05 18.80 -0.06
N LEU A 348 -15.65 17.56 0.24
CA LEU A 348 -14.73 16.81 -0.60
C LEU A 348 -15.30 16.62 -2.01
N MET A 349 -16.54 16.15 -2.11
CA MET A 349 -17.20 15.91 -3.41
C MET A 349 -17.26 17.18 -4.25
N ARG A 350 -17.66 18.31 -3.64
CA ARG A 350 -17.70 19.61 -4.31
C ARG A 350 -16.32 20.07 -4.79
N ASP A 351 -15.30 19.93 -3.94
CA ASP A 351 -13.95 20.40 -4.28
C ASP A 351 -13.27 19.48 -5.33
N LEU A 352 -13.61 18.20 -5.39
CA LEU A 352 -13.21 17.29 -6.47
C LEU A 352 -13.89 17.67 -7.78
N LEU A 353 -15.21 17.94 -7.75
CA LEU A 353 -15.95 18.42 -8.91
C LEU A 353 -15.36 19.71 -9.47
N ASN A 354 -15.01 20.66 -8.60
CA ASN A 354 -14.35 21.91 -8.99
C ASN A 354 -12.96 21.67 -9.59
N ALA A 355 -12.27 20.59 -9.20
CA ALA A 355 -11.02 20.14 -9.82
C ALA A 355 -11.25 19.33 -11.11
N GLY A 356 -12.50 19.24 -11.58
CA GLY A 356 -12.89 18.51 -12.78
C GLY A 356 -12.93 17.00 -12.60
N GLN A 357 -12.99 16.49 -11.37
CA GLN A 357 -13.12 15.07 -11.07
C GLN A 357 -14.52 14.75 -10.58
N TYR A 358 -15.11 13.68 -11.08
CA TYR A 358 -16.33 13.12 -10.52
C TYR A 358 -15.97 12.17 -9.39
N SER A 359 -16.84 12.06 -8.40
CA SER A 359 -16.61 11.18 -7.28
C SER A 359 -17.91 10.60 -6.76
N THR A 360 -17.81 9.43 -6.14
CA THR A 360 -18.95 8.77 -5.50
C THR A 360 -18.45 8.00 -4.30
N GLY A 361 -19.12 8.17 -3.18
CA GLY A 361 -18.76 7.45 -1.96
C GLY A 361 -19.96 7.21 -1.06
N THR A 362 -19.91 6.13 -0.30
CA THR A 362 -20.85 5.96 0.82
C THR A 362 -20.58 7.03 1.86
N ILE A 363 -21.61 7.60 2.49
CA ILE A 363 -21.44 8.66 3.48
C ILE A 363 -22.14 8.32 4.80
N MET A 364 -21.52 8.71 5.92
CA MET A 364 -22.17 8.62 7.22
C MET A 364 -23.17 9.78 7.40
N LEU A 365 -24.39 9.47 7.85
CA LEU A 365 -25.47 10.46 7.98
C LEU A 365 -25.21 11.55 9.05
N ASN A 366 -24.16 11.42 9.86
CA ASN A 366 -23.73 12.44 10.81
C ASN A 366 -22.72 13.44 10.23
N ARG A 367 -22.32 13.31 8.96
CA ARG A 367 -21.45 14.29 8.30
C ARG A 367 -22.16 15.63 8.11
N LYS A 368 -21.38 16.72 8.16
CA LYS A 368 -21.89 18.09 7.95
C LYS A 368 -22.35 18.31 6.51
N TYR A 369 -23.20 19.32 6.33
CA TYR A 369 -23.74 19.80 5.06
C TYR A 369 -24.62 18.79 4.29
N LEU A 370 -25.03 17.70 4.93
CA LEU A 370 -26.08 16.83 4.41
C LEU A 370 -27.46 17.50 4.53
N PRO A 371 -28.48 17.04 3.78
CA PRO A 371 -29.86 17.52 3.95
C PRO A 371 -30.32 17.38 5.41
N GLU A 372 -30.91 18.45 5.99
CA GLU A 372 -31.27 18.49 7.43
C GLU A 372 -32.16 17.31 7.86
N ASN A 373 -33.13 16.95 7.02
CA ASN A 373 -34.10 15.89 7.32
C ASN A 373 -33.67 14.51 6.84
N ILE A 374 -32.41 14.32 6.39
CA ILE A 374 -31.96 13.07 5.77
C ILE A 374 -32.18 11.84 6.68
N LYS A 375 -32.03 12.00 8.00
CA LYS A 375 -32.19 10.91 8.97
C LYS A 375 -33.65 10.51 9.21
N GLU A 376 -34.59 11.41 8.91
CA GLU A 376 -36.02 11.21 9.10
C GLU A 376 -36.63 10.37 7.97
N PHE A 377 -35.99 10.35 6.79
CA PHE A 377 -36.41 9.53 5.68
C PHE A 377 -36.10 8.05 5.97
N LYS A 378 -37.18 7.27 6.13
CA LYS A 378 -37.11 5.82 6.27
C LYS A 378 -37.73 5.13 5.07
N LEU A 379 -36.88 4.50 4.29
CA LEU A 379 -37.28 3.72 3.12
C LEU A 379 -37.93 2.41 3.61
N LYS A 380 -39.03 1.99 2.99
CA LYS A 380 -39.82 0.84 3.44
C LYS A 380 -39.38 -0.42 2.72
N THR A 381 -39.23 -0.33 1.41
CA THR A 381 -39.00 -1.49 0.54
C THR A 381 -37.58 -1.52 0.01
N ALA A 382 -37.00 -2.72 -0.11
CA ALA A 382 -35.71 -2.89 -0.79
C ALA A 382 -35.83 -2.44 -2.26
N GLY A 383 -34.81 -1.76 -2.77
CA GLY A 383 -34.80 -1.11 -4.08
C GLY A 383 -35.30 0.33 -4.07
N GLU A 384 -35.99 0.80 -3.01
CA GLU A 384 -36.40 2.19 -2.92
C GLU A 384 -35.18 3.12 -2.77
N SER A 385 -35.30 4.33 -3.33
CA SER A 385 -34.29 5.37 -3.19
C SER A 385 -34.92 6.74 -3.03
N LYS A 386 -34.26 7.63 -2.29
CA LYS A 386 -34.59 9.05 -2.19
C LYS A 386 -33.35 9.86 -2.53
N CYS A 387 -33.44 10.68 -3.58
CA CYS A 387 -32.36 11.55 -4.04
C CYS A 387 -32.64 13.01 -3.64
N PHE A 388 -31.55 13.71 -3.32
CA PHE A 388 -31.48 15.14 -3.04
C PHE A 388 -30.44 15.75 -3.98
N GLN A 389 -30.76 16.89 -4.57
CA GLN A 389 -29.84 17.65 -5.41
C GLN A 389 -29.41 18.93 -4.70
N CYS A 390 -28.12 19.24 -4.71
CA CYS A 390 -27.60 20.50 -4.18
C CYS A 390 -28.04 21.65 -5.10
N ILE A 391 -28.61 22.71 -4.52
CA ILE A 391 -29.16 23.84 -5.28
C ILE A 391 -28.04 24.67 -5.89
N GLU A 392 -26.97 24.94 -5.13
CA GLU A 392 -25.82 25.73 -5.55
C GLU A 392 -24.85 24.93 -6.44
N THR A 393 -24.90 23.60 -6.40
CA THR A 393 -24.04 22.72 -7.20
C THR A 393 -24.86 21.54 -7.74
N PRO A 394 -25.60 21.71 -8.85
CA PRO A 394 -26.56 20.71 -9.33
C PRO A 394 -25.99 19.32 -9.64
N ASN A 395 -24.70 19.23 -9.97
CA ASN A 395 -23.96 17.98 -10.16
C ASN A 395 -23.70 17.18 -8.87
N LEU A 396 -23.90 17.80 -7.69
CA LEU A 396 -23.74 17.16 -6.41
C LEU A 396 -25.10 16.64 -5.92
N THR A 397 -25.20 15.33 -5.77
CA THR A 397 -26.43 14.65 -5.36
C THR A 397 -26.17 13.80 -4.14
N CYS A 398 -27.10 13.76 -3.21
CA CYS A 398 -27.08 12.81 -2.10
C CYS A 398 -28.25 11.84 -2.25
N THR A 399 -27.99 10.54 -2.20
CA THR A 399 -29.02 9.51 -2.37
C THR A 399 -29.03 8.57 -1.18
N ILE A 400 -30.20 8.37 -0.58
CA ILE A 400 -30.45 7.24 0.32
C ILE A 400 -31.03 6.12 -0.53
N TRP A 401 -30.45 4.93 -0.45
CA TRP A 401 -30.94 3.73 -1.10
C TRP A 401 -31.12 2.62 -0.07
N LYS A 402 -32.19 1.84 -0.21
CA LYS A 402 -32.47 0.69 0.66
C LYS A 402 -32.14 -0.60 -0.05
N ASP A 403 -31.07 -1.25 0.38
CA ASP A 403 -30.82 -2.67 0.10
C ASP A 403 -31.41 -3.52 1.25
N LYS A 404 -30.62 -4.38 1.90
CA LYS A 404 -30.97 -4.99 3.20
C LYS A 404 -31.00 -3.95 4.32
N LYS A 405 -30.14 -2.92 4.21
CA LYS A 405 -30.05 -1.76 5.10
C LYS A 405 -30.04 -0.48 4.27
N GLU A 406 -30.36 0.64 4.91
CA GLU A 406 -30.23 1.95 4.28
C GLU A 406 -28.75 2.31 4.12
N ILE A 407 -28.39 2.72 2.91
CA ILE A 407 -27.06 3.20 2.55
C ILE A 407 -27.24 4.61 1.98
N ALA A 408 -26.41 5.54 2.44
CA ALA A 408 -26.35 6.88 1.88
C ALA A 408 -25.13 7.01 0.98
N LEU A 409 -25.31 7.63 -0.18
CA LEU A 409 -24.31 7.93 -1.19
C LEU A 409 -24.30 9.43 -1.43
N VAL A 410 -23.14 9.98 -1.75
CA VAL A 410 -22.95 11.38 -2.16
C VAL A 410 -22.02 11.48 -3.36
#